data_AF-A0A8E6BA18-F1
#
_entry.id   AF-A0A8E6BA18-F1
#
_cell.length_a   1.000
_cell.length_b   1.000
_cell.length_c   1.000
_cell.angle_alpha   90.00
_cell.angle_beta   90.00
_cell.angle_gamma   90.00
#
_symmetry.space_group_name_H-M   'P 1'
#
loop_
_entity.id
_entity.type
_entity.pdbx_description
1 polymer ?
#
loop_
_entity_poly.entity_id
_entity_poly.type
_entity_poly.pdbx_seq_one_letter_code
_entity_poly.pdbx_strand_id
1 'polypeptide(L)'
;MYIRLSWLTLVAGVGLGIFGTMVFGGSPPPFHHFTPQPAYASNGDRFQEYVMMSGAASFNPKGQTDCLWLLDKKSNKLLATIIDRTNARIPGWTEVSLAQEFGVNEKNEPHFLMTTGMIAQGQAALYVVETNTGKIGVYTLGGTSEAPGFVIRRHDLGSFRAEAVGLPERLK
;
A
#
# COMPACT_ATOMS: atom_id res chain seq x y z
N MET A 1 5.66 -43.86 -48.65
CA MET A 1 6.49 -42.64 -48.60
C MET A 1 6.83 -42.39 -47.12
N TYR A 2 7.97 -42.88 -46.65
CA TYR A 2 8.36 -42.79 -45.23
C TYR A 2 9.19 -41.52 -45.00
N ILE A 3 8.66 -40.60 -44.22
CA ILE A 3 9.40 -39.42 -43.76
C ILE A 3 10.43 -39.90 -42.74
N ARG A 4 11.71 -39.95 -43.13
CA ARG A 4 12.82 -40.09 -42.19
C ARG A 4 12.98 -38.77 -41.46
N LEU A 5 12.27 -38.62 -40.35
CA LEU A 5 12.40 -37.46 -39.47
C LEU A 5 13.80 -37.51 -38.84
N SER A 6 14.68 -36.62 -39.32
CA SER A 6 16.06 -36.56 -38.87
C SER A 6 16.11 -36.10 -37.41
N TRP A 7 16.47 -37.00 -36.51
CA TRP A 7 16.67 -36.73 -35.09
C TRP A 7 17.54 -35.49 -34.81
N LEU A 8 18.45 -35.15 -35.73
CA LEU A 8 19.28 -33.94 -35.67
C LEU A 8 18.46 -32.64 -35.71
N THR A 9 17.37 -32.58 -36.49
CA THR A 9 16.54 -31.37 -36.56
C THR A 9 15.70 -31.18 -35.30
N LEU A 10 15.30 -32.27 -34.66
CA LEU A 10 14.57 -32.23 -33.38
C LEU A 10 15.48 -31.73 -32.25
N VAL A 11 16.71 -32.26 -32.16
CA VAL A 11 17.68 -31.81 -31.15
C VAL A 11 18.06 -30.34 -31.36
N ALA A 12 18.26 -29.92 -32.62
CA ALA A 12 18.54 -28.52 -32.93
C ALA A 12 17.36 -27.60 -32.57
N GLY A 13 16.12 -28.01 -32.85
CA GLY A 13 14.92 -27.26 -32.50
C GLY A 13 14.72 -27.10 -30.99
N VAL A 14 14.93 -28.18 -30.21
CA VAL A 14 14.87 -28.12 -28.74
C VAL A 14 16.00 -27.24 -28.18
N GLY A 15 17.21 -27.37 -28.71
CA GLY A 15 18.34 -26.53 -28.29
C GLY A 15 18.11 -25.05 -28.54
N LEU A 16 17.61 -24.68 -29.73
CA LEU A 16 17.22 -23.31 -30.06
C LEU A 16 16.05 -22.81 -29.21
N GLY A 17 15.07 -23.66 -28.90
CA GLY A 17 13.96 -23.33 -28.01
C GLY A 17 14.44 -22.99 -26.60
N ILE A 18 15.28 -23.84 -26.01
CA ILE A 18 15.87 -23.61 -24.67
C ILE A 18 16.72 -22.34 -24.68
N PHE A 19 17.60 -22.18 -25.68
CA PHE A 19 18.44 -20.99 -25.80
C PHE A 19 17.59 -19.71 -25.97
N GLY A 20 16.56 -19.75 -26.81
CA GLY A 20 15.61 -18.65 -26.97
C GLY A 20 14.92 -18.29 -25.66
N THR A 21 14.50 -19.28 -24.85
CA THR A 21 13.92 -19.02 -23.53
C THR A 21 14.92 -18.46 -22.53
N MET A 22 16.20 -18.83 -22.59
CA MET A 22 17.24 -18.26 -21.73
C MET A 22 17.59 -16.82 -22.10
N VAL A 23 17.57 -16.48 -23.39
CA VAL A 23 17.95 -15.13 -23.86
C VAL A 23 16.77 -14.15 -23.81
N PHE A 24 15.56 -14.61 -24.14
CA PHE A 24 14.40 -13.72 -24.30
C PHE A 24 13.27 -14.00 -23.31
N GLY A 25 13.27 -15.16 -22.65
CA GLY A 25 12.19 -15.63 -21.80
C GLY A 25 12.29 -15.18 -20.35
N GLY A 26 12.72 -13.93 -20.08
CA GLY A 26 12.51 -13.18 -18.82
C GLY A 26 12.79 -13.84 -17.46
N SER A 27 13.31 -15.07 -17.42
CA SER A 27 13.52 -15.85 -16.21
C SER A 27 14.92 -15.55 -15.72
N PRO A 28 15.07 -14.94 -14.54
CA PRO A 28 16.39 -14.58 -14.03
C PRO A 28 17.22 -15.86 -13.84
N PRO A 29 18.51 -15.88 -14.25
CA PRO A 29 19.42 -16.98 -13.99
C PRO A 29 19.43 -17.34 -12.49
N PRO A 30 19.62 -18.61 -12.12
CA PRO A 30 19.52 -19.10 -10.74
C PRO A 30 20.59 -18.55 -9.77
N PHE A 31 21.43 -17.60 -10.19
CA PHE A 31 22.54 -17.02 -9.42
C PHE A 31 22.58 -15.49 -9.44
N HIS A 32 21.47 -14.81 -9.71
CA HIS A 32 21.43 -13.36 -9.52
C HIS A 32 21.31 -13.00 -8.03
N HIS A 33 22.41 -12.54 -7.46
CA HIS A 33 22.36 -11.55 -6.40
C HIS A 33 21.39 -10.45 -6.84
N PHE A 34 20.36 -10.17 -6.03
CA PHE A 34 19.48 -9.01 -6.20
C PHE A 34 20.37 -7.76 -6.16
N THR A 35 20.82 -7.29 -7.32
CA THR A 35 21.39 -5.96 -7.44
C THR A 35 20.21 -5.00 -7.52
N PRO A 36 19.97 -4.18 -6.46
CA PRO A 36 18.89 -3.21 -6.50
C PRO A 36 19.10 -2.31 -7.72
N GLN A 37 18.13 -2.30 -8.63
CA GLN A 37 18.17 -1.39 -9.76
C GLN A 37 18.10 0.05 -9.23
N PRO A 38 18.96 0.96 -9.70
CA PRO A 38 18.85 2.35 -9.32
C PRO A 38 17.49 2.88 -9.78
N ALA A 39 16.75 3.48 -8.86
CA ALA A 39 15.54 4.21 -9.19
C ALA A 39 15.94 5.60 -9.72
N TYR A 40 15.68 5.85 -11.00
CA TYR A 40 15.88 7.17 -11.60
C TYR A 40 14.59 7.97 -11.50
N ALA A 41 14.71 9.23 -11.10
CA ALA A 41 13.59 10.14 -11.15
C ALA A 41 13.17 10.40 -12.62
N SER A 42 11.87 10.42 -12.88
CA SER A 42 11.29 10.73 -14.19
C SER A 42 10.60 12.10 -14.17
N ASN A 43 10.40 12.72 -15.33
CA ASN A 43 9.67 13.99 -15.47
C ASN A 43 8.21 13.91 -14.98
N GLY A 44 7.67 12.72 -14.78
CA GLY A 44 6.34 12.50 -14.20
C GLY A 44 6.32 12.36 -12.68
N ASP A 45 7.47 12.40 -12.01
CA ASP A 45 7.54 12.19 -10.56
C ASP A 45 7.01 13.39 -9.79
N ARG A 46 6.02 13.10 -8.94
CA ARG A 46 5.32 14.11 -8.14
C ARG A 46 6.07 14.33 -6.84
N PHE A 47 6.83 15.42 -6.76
CA PHE A 47 7.59 15.78 -5.57
C PHE A 47 6.68 16.27 -4.43
N GLN A 48 6.90 15.79 -3.20
CA GLN A 48 6.17 16.16 -1.97
C GLN A 48 4.66 15.87 -1.92
N GLU A 49 4.08 15.27 -2.96
CA GLU A 49 2.64 14.96 -3.02
C GLU A 49 2.24 13.70 -2.25
N TYR A 50 3.19 12.91 -1.77
CA TYR A 50 2.90 11.67 -1.06
C TYR A 50 3.54 11.59 0.32
N VAL A 51 2.88 10.89 1.24
CA VAL A 51 3.44 10.47 2.52
C VAL A 51 3.29 8.97 2.64
N MET A 52 4.35 8.28 3.06
CA MET A 52 4.36 6.82 3.17
C MET A 52 4.69 6.41 4.60
N MET A 53 4.01 5.36 5.06
CA MET A 53 4.27 4.73 6.36
C MET A 53 4.12 3.21 6.26
N SER A 54 4.87 2.49 7.07
CA SER A 54 4.72 1.05 7.23
C SER A 54 4.16 0.71 8.61
N GLY A 55 3.50 -0.43 8.70
CA GLY A 55 3.00 -0.97 9.96
C GLY A 55 2.73 -2.46 9.85
N ALA A 56 2.51 -3.13 10.98
CA ALA A 56 2.06 -4.51 10.97
C ALA A 56 0.57 -4.59 10.60
N ALA A 57 0.18 -5.60 9.82
CA ALA A 57 -1.20 -5.98 9.61
C ALA A 57 -1.36 -7.47 9.87
N SER A 58 -2.51 -7.85 10.43
CA SER A 58 -2.88 -9.23 10.68
C SER A 58 -4.21 -9.51 9.98
N PHE A 59 -4.16 -10.35 8.95
CA PHE A 59 -5.35 -10.89 8.30
C PHE A 59 -5.46 -12.41 8.48
N ASN A 60 -4.39 -13.05 8.96
CA ASN A 60 -4.34 -14.47 9.28
C ASN A 60 -3.74 -14.64 10.68
N PRO A 61 -4.41 -15.35 11.60
CA PRO A 61 -3.88 -15.63 12.94
C PRO A 61 -2.50 -16.29 12.95
N LYS A 62 -2.12 -16.98 11.86
CA LYS A 62 -0.86 -17.73 11.75
C LYS A 62 0.31 -16.94 11.17
N GLY A 63 0.08 -15.73 10.67
CA GLY A 63 1.14 -14.97 9.99
C GLY A 63 0.93 -13.47 10.08
N GLN A 64 1.81 -12.79 10.81
CA GLN A 64 1.93 -11.33 10.76
C GLN A 64 2.51 -10.93 9.40
N THR A 65 1.88 -9.95 8.77
CA THR A 65 2.38 -9.33 7.54
C THR A 65 2.68 -7.86 7.78
N ASP A 66 3.45 -7.26 6.88
CA ASP A 66 3.59 -5.81 6.85
C ASP A 66 2.52 -5.22 5.93
N CYS A 67 2.10 -4.01 6.26
CA CYS A 67 1.28 -3.17 5.41
C CYS A 67 2.01 -1.87 5.10
N LEU A 68 1.64 -1.31 3.95
CA LEU A 68 2.12 -0.04 3.47
C LEU A 68 0.94 0.90 3.37
N TRP A 69 1.08 2.07 3.95
CA TRP A 69 0.15 3.19 3.87
C TRP A 69 0.76 4.25 2.97
N LEU A 70 -0.04 4.77 2.05
CA LEU A 70 0.34 5.84 1.15
C LEU A 70 -0.78 6.88 1.15
N LEU A 71 -0.47 8.09 1.59
CA LEU A 71 -1.34 9.24 1.42
C LEU A 71 -1.00 9.93 0.11
N ASP A 72 -1.99 10.08 -0.76
CA ASP A 72 -1.92 10.99 -1.92
C ASP A 72 -2.55 12.32 -1.53
N LYS A 73 -1.71 13.35 -1.32
CA LYS A 73 -2.15 14.69 -0.90
C LYS A 73 -2.97 15.38 -1.99
N LYS A 74 -2.73 15.06 -3.26
CA LYS A 74 -3.45 15.70 -4.37
C LYS A 74 -4.88 15.21 -4.47
N SER A 75 -5.10 13.91 -4.31
CA SER A 75 -6.43 13.31 -4.36
C SER A 75 -7.12 13.21 -2.99
N ASN A 76 -6.41 13.56 -1.90
CA ASN A 76 -6.87 13.41 -0.53
C ASN A 76 -7.33 11.99 -0.21
N LYS A 77 -6.63 11.00 -0.78
CA LYS A 77 -6.92 9.58 -0.59
C LYS A 77 -5.86 8.94 0.27
N LEU A 78 -6.32 8.11 1.18
CA LEU A 78 -5.49 7.15 1.89
C LEU A 78 -5.54 5.84 1.13
N LEU A 79 -4.39 5.41 0.63
CA LEU A 79 -4.20 4.11 0.02
C LEU A 79 -3.49 3.18 1.01
N ALA A 80 -3.87 1.92 1.00
CA ALA A 80 -3.21 0.90 1.79
C ALA A 80 -3.06 -0.39 1.01
N THR A 81 -2.01 -1.13 1.32
CA THR A 81 -1.75 -2.45 0.75
C THR A 81 -0.96 -3.31 1.74
N ILE A 82 -0.86 -4.60 1.44
CA ILE A 82 -0.11 -5.58 2.22
C ILE A 82 1.12 -6.00 1.45
N ILE A 83 2.24 -6.29 2.11
CA ILE A 83 3.42 -6.81 1.43
C ILE A 83 3.35 -8.34 1.43
N ASP A 84 3.18 -8.94 0.24
CA ASP A 84 3.28 -10.39 0.07
C ASP A 84 4.76 -10.79 0.11
N ARG A 85 5.24 -11.16 1.29
CA ARG A 85 6.62 -11.58 1.53
C ARG A 85 7.00 -12.87 0.80
N THR A 86 6.02 -13.71 0.43
CA THR A 86 6.28 -14.99 -0.24
C THR A 86 6.64 -14.75 -1.71
N ASN A 87 5.89 -13.87 -2.37
CA ASN A 87 6.10 -13.55 -3.79
C ASN A 87 6.85 -12.23 -4.01
N ALA A 88 7.33 -11.59 -2.94
CA ALA A 88 7.98 -10.28 -2.95
C ALA A 88 7.22 -9.22 -3.77
N ARG A 89 5.88 -9.21 -3.64
CA ARG A 89 4.99 -8.35 -4.44
C ARG A 89 4.06 -7.54 -3.56
N ILE A 90 3.62 -6.42 -4.10
CA ILE A 90 2.56 -5.59 -3.52
C ILE A 90 1.26 -5.95 -4.29
N PRO A 91 0.31 -6.68 -3.68
CA PRO A 91 -1.02 -6.87 -4.24
C PRO A 91 -1.74 -5.51 -4.29
N GLY A 92 -2.85 -5.45 -5.05
CA GLY A 92 -3.57 -4.20 -5.32
C GLY A 92 -3.86 -3.33 -4.08
N TRP A 93 -4.20 -2.07 -4.34
CA TRP A 93 -4.43 -1.06 -3.30
C TRP A 93 -5.90 -1.01 -2.90
N THR A 94 -6.15 -0.81 -1.61
CA THR A 94 -7.45 -0.37 -1.09
C THR A 94 -7.39 1.11 -0.77
N GLU A 95 -8.48 1.84 -0.99
CA GLU A 95 -8.50 3.31 -0.93
C GLU A 95 -9.65 3.80 -0.04
N VAL A 96 -9.42 4.90 0.66
CA VAL A 96 -10.44 5.67 1.40
C VAL A 96 -10.26 7.16 1.12
N SER A 97 -11.37 7.89 0.93
CA SER A 97 -11.36 9.35 0.74
C SER A 97 -11.26 10.06 2.09
N LEU A 98 -10.08 10.60 2.42
CA LEU A 98 -9.90 11.35 3.67
C LEU A 98 -10.63 12.69 3.64
N ALA A 99 -10.80 13.31 2.46
CA ALA A 99 -11.58 14.54 2.34
C ALA A 99 -13.02 14.34 2.82
N GLN A 100 -13.64 13.22 2.42
CA GLN A 100 -14.99 12.85 2.85
C GLN A 100 -15.03 12.52 4.34
N GLU A 101 -14.08 11.70 4.82
CA GLU A 101 -14.00 11.26 6.22
C GLU A 101 -13.83 12.43 7.20
N PHE A 102 -12.90 13.34 6.91
CA PHE A 102 -12.59 14.48 7.77
C PHE A 102 -13.52 15.69 7.53
N GLY A 103 -14.35 15.65 6.48
CA GLY A 103 -15.21 16.76 6.09
C GLY A 103 -14.41 17.98 5.62
N VAL A 104 -13.28 17.75 4.95
CA VAL A 104 -12.45 18.81 4.40
C VAL A 104 -13.10 19.34 3.13
N ASN A 105 -13.22 20.66 3.04
CA ASN A 105 -13.61 21.31 1.80
C ASN A 105 -12.42 21.33 0.84
N GLU A 106 -12.60 20.85 -0.40
CA GLU A 106 -11.56 20.84 -1.45
C GLU A 106 -10.95 22.23 -1.72
N LYS A 107 -11.67 23.32 -1.36
CA LYS A 107 -11.16 24.69 -1.46
C LYS A 107 -10.01 25.00 -0.50
N ASN A 108 -9.94 24.31 0.62
CA ASN A 108 -8.89 24.47 1.60
C ASN A 108 -7.89 23.33 1.42
N GLU A 109 -6.61 23.65 1.26
CA GLU A 109 -5.55 22.64 1.19
C GLU A 109 -5.47 21.91 2.54
N PRO A 110 -5.81 20.60 2.63
CA PRO A 110 -5.70 19.87 3.88
C PRO A 110 -4.24 19.61 4.23
N HIS A 111 -3.97 19.59 5.53
CA HIS A 111 -2.65 19.27 6.06
C HIS A 111 -2.76 18.03 6.92
N PHE A 112 -2.48 16.89 6.29
CA PHE A 112 -2.49 15.60 6.97
C PHE A 112 -1.11 15.26 7.54
N LEU A 113 -1.12 14.77 8.77
CA LEU A 113 0.01 14.11 9.43
C LEU A 113 -0.38 12.66 9.69
N MET A 114 0.59 11.76 9.60
CA MET A 114 0.37 10.34 9.82
C MET A 114 1.39 9.81 10.81
N THR A 115 1.04 8.74 11.53
CA THR A 115 2.00 7.89 12.25
C THR A 115 1.40 6.49 12.45
N THR A 116 2.23 5.48 12.63
CA THR A 116 1.78 4.11 12.94
C THR A 116 2.16 3.74 14.37
N GLY A 117 1.34 2.91 15.01
CA GLY A 117 1.61 2.41 16.36
C GLY A 117 1.01 1.02 16.58
N MET A 118 1.74 0.15 17.27
CA MET A 118 1.28 -1.20 17.58
C MET A 118 0.11 -1.15 18.57
N ILE A 119 -0.99 -1.83 18.24
CA ILE A 119 -2.20 -1.90 19.11
C ILE A 119 -2.43 -3.31 19.64
N ALA A 120 -1.90 -4.33 18.96
CA ALA A 120 -1.89 -5.72 19.39
C ALA A 120 -0.73 -6.45 18.72
N GLN A 121 -0.43 -7.68 19.15
CA GLN A 121 0.60 -8.49 18.50
C GLN A 121 0.27 -8.69 17.02
N GLY A 122 1.17 -8.22 16.15
CA GLY A 122 1.02 -8.31 14.70
C GLY A 122 0.01 -7.34 14.07
N GLN A 123 -0.54 -6.40 14.83
CA GLN A 123 -1.46 -5.38 14.31
C GLN A 123 -1.01 -3.98 14.73
N ALA A 124 -0.80 -3.11 13.74
CA ALA A 124 -0.62 -1.68 13.94
C ALA A 124 -1.88 -0.91 13.54
N ALA A 125 -2.13 0.19 14.24
CA ALA A 125 -3.02 1.25 13.80
C ALA A 125 -2.24 2.32 13.05
N LEU A 126 -2.91 2.95 12.10
CA LEU A 126 -2.52 4.20 11.49
C LEU A 126 -3.32 5.32 12.15
N TYR A 127 -2.62 6.30 12.70
CA TYR A 127 -3.19 7.54 13.20
C TYR A 127 -3.03 8.60 12.12
N VAL A 128 -4.13 9.25 11.76
CA VAL A 128 -4.17 10.33 10.76
C VAL A 128 -4.73 11.57 11.41
N VAL A 129 -4.01 12.67 11.33
CA VAL A 129 -4.41 13.97 11.88
C VAL A 129 -4.57 14.95 10.74
N GLU A 130 -5.67 15.68 10.69
CA GLU A 130 -5.84 16.81 9.78
C GLU A 130 -5.80 18.10 10.61
N THR A 131 -4.76 18.90 10.39
CA THR A 131 -4.41 19.99 11.32
C THR A 131 -5.37 21.17 11.24
N ASN A 132 -6.01 21.42 10.09
CA ASN A 132 -6.87 22.59 9.90
C ASN A 132 -8.23 22.40 10.59
N THR A 133 -8.84 21.22 10.42
CA THR A 133 -10.09 20.80 11.06
C THR A 133 -9.89 20.45 12.53
N GLY A 134 -8.66 20.10 12.95
CA GLY A 134 -8.40 19.67 14.32
C GLY A 134 -8.94 18.27 14.62
N LYS A 135 -9.11 17.44 13.59
CA LYS A 135 -9.62 16.07 13.71
C LYS A 135 -8.50 15.04 13.64
N ILE A 136 -8.73 13.91 14.31
CA ILE A 136 -7.87 12.73 14.30
C ILE A 136 -8.70 11.49 13.98
N GLY A 137 -8.21 10.64 13.09
CA GLY A 137 -8.81 9.37 12.73
C GLY A 137 -7.86 8.20 13.02
N VAL A 138 -8.42 7.07 13.43
CA VAL A 138 -7.68 5.83 13.72
C VAL A 138 -8.11 4.75 12.75
N TYR A 139 -7.14 4.17 12.04
CA TYR A 139 -7.38 3.19 10.98
C TYR A 139 -6.58 1.92 11.19
N THR A 140 -7.09 0.80 10.69
CA THR A 140 -6.32 -0.45 10.56
C THR A 140 -6.56 -1.08 9.21
N LEU A 141 -5.58 -1.84 8.73
CA LEU A 141 -5.75 -2.71 7.58
C LEU A 141 -6.04 -4.13 8.05
N GLY A 142 -7.06 -4.76 7.47
CA GLY A 142 -7.43 -6.15 7.78
C GLY A 142 -8.10 -6.86 6.60
N GLY A 143 -8.21 -8.18 6.69
CA GLY A 143 -8.93 -8.98 5.69
C GLY A 143 -10.44 -8.74 5.75
N THR A 144 -11.13 -8.86 4.62
CA THR A 144 -12.60 -8.82 4.54
C THR A 144 -13.21 -10.23 4.48
N SER A 145 -14.40 -10.41 5.06
CA SER A 145 -15.15 -11.67 5.01
C SER A 145 -15.94 -11.86 3.72
N GLU A 146 -16.17 -10.77 2.98
CA GLU A 146 -17.08 -10.74 1.83
C GLU A 146 -16.36 -11.01 0.49
N ALA A 147 -15.06 -10.76 0.42
CA ALA A 147 -14.25 -10.96 -0.78
C ALA A 147 -12.78 -11.26 -0.44
N PRO A 148 -12.04 -11.98 -1.29
CA PRO A 148 -10.59 -12.08 -1.15
C PRO A 148 -9.97 -10.69 -1.31
N GLY A 149 -9.42 -10.14 -0.23
CA GLY A 149 -8.79 -8.82 -0.23
C GLY A 149 -8.62 -8.22 1.16
N PHE A 150 -8.15 -6.98 1.17
CA PHE A 150 -7.94 -6.19 2.39
C PHE A 150 -8.76 -4.91 2.31
N VAL A 151 -9.19 -4.43 3.48
CA VAL A 151 -10.00 -3.23 3.62
C VAL A 151 -9.44 -2.34 4.72
N ILE A 152 -9.43 -1.04 4.45
CA ILE A 152 -9.14 -0.02 5.46
C ILE A 152 -10.38 0.11 6.36
N ARG A 153 -10.20 -0.09 7.67
CA ARG A 153 -11.26 0.09 8.67
C ARG A 153 -10.96 1.30 9.52
N ARG A 154 -11.92 2.22 9.61
CA ARG A 154 -11.93 3.33 10.56
C ARG A 154 -12.48 2.85 11.90
N HIS A 155 -11.73 3.03 12.97
CA HIS A 155 -12.14 2.71 14.34
C HIS A 155 -12.69 3.91 15.08
N ASP A 156 -12.11 5.08 14.83
CA ASP A 156 -12.49 6.31 15.51
C ASP A 156 -12.24 7.53 14.62
N LEU A 157 -12.99 8.60 14.87
CA LEU A 157 -12.81 9.92 14.30
C LEU A 157 -13.22 10.97 15.35
N GLY A 158 -12.23 11.57 15.99
CA GLY A 158 -12.42 12.54 17.07
C GLY A 158 -11.88 13.93 16.73
N SER A 159 -12.16 14.90 17.60
CA SER A 159 -11.48 16.20 17.64
C SER A 159 -10.41 16.18 18.73
N PHE A 160 -9.22 16.68 18.43
CA PHE A 160 -8.17 16.93 19.43
C PHE A 160 -8.10 18.41 19.85
N ARG A 161 -8.93 19.27 19.23
CA ARG A 161 -9.14 20.64 19.70
C ARG A 161 -10.30 20.65 20.67
N ALA A 162 -10.12 21.29 21.82
CA ALA A 162 -11.22 21.54 22.74
C ALA A 162 -12.29 22.36 22.01
N GLU A 163 -13.53 21.88 22.00
CA GLU A 163 -14.65 22.78 21.80
C GLU A 163 -14.57 23.80 22.94
N ALA A 164 -14.61 25.10 22.62
CA ALA A 164 -14.68 26.12 23.64
C ALA A 164 -15.96 25.86 24.46
N VAL A 165 -15.81 25.17 25.59
CA VAL A 165 -16.87 24.97 26.56
C VAL A 165 -17.25 26.37 27.01
N GLY A 166 -18.36 26.88 26.47
CA GLY A 166 -18.89 28.18 26.85
C GLY A 166 -18.97 28.24 28.37
N LEU A 167 -18.22 29.18 28.96
CA LEU A 167 -18.34 29.46 30.39
C LEU A 167 -19.83 29.67 30.68
N PRO A 168 -20.41 28.99 31.70
CA PRO A 168 -21.81 29.16 32.01
C PRO A 168 -22.10 30.64 32.26
N GLU A 169 -23.12 31.15 31.59
CA GLU A 169 -23.60 32.54 31.60
C GLU A 169 -24.17 32.99 32.97
N ARG A 170 -23.67 32.43 34.09
CA ARG A 170 -24.19 32.65 35.45
C ARG A 170 -23.41 33.65 36.28
N LEU A 171 -22.60 34.49 35.68
CA LEU A 171 -21.96 35.62 36.35
C LEU A 171 -22.01 36.87 35.44
N LYS A 172 -23.21 37.42 35.28
CA LYS A 172 -23.45 38.81 34.90
C LYS A 172 -24.48 39.40 35.85
#